data_AF-T0KRD8-F1
#
_entry.id   AF-T0KRD8-F1
#
_cell.length_a   1.000
_cell.length_b   1.000
_cell.length_c   1.000
_cell.angle_alpha   90.00
_cell.angle_beta   90.00
_cell.angle_gamma   90.00
#
_symmetry.space_group_name_H-M   'P 1'
#
loop_
_entity.id
_entity.type
_entity.pdbx_description
1 polymer ?
#
loop_
_entity_poly.entity_id
_entity_poly.type
_entity_poly.pdbx_seq_one_letter_code
_entity_poly.pdbx_strand_id
1 'polypeptide(L)'
;MKSALFAAVLSLSGVAAQLTGPVGPTTDLSKKTIECNILNYGGVSDNSTDVADAIENAFKSCVLVHAGSRLVVPEGNYLIKRTAILSNGTNWAFQLDGLIILAYGGNWTVDRELILQGFAGVEQLNATINGEGDGLFLQNGITIINGMA
;
A
#
# COMPACT_ATOMS: atom_id res chain seq x y z
N MET A 1 13.77 20.67 66.47
CA MET A 1 12.88 19.81 65.66
C MET A 1 13.12 20.16 64.21
N LYS A 2 13.75 19.26 63.43
CA LYS A 2 14.11 19.48 62.02
C LYS A 2 13.09 18.72 61.16
N SER A 3 12.10 19.40 60.60
CA SER A 3 11.22 18.80 59.59
C SER A 3 11.86 18.94 58.22
N ALA A 4 12.31 17.81 57.66
CA ALA A 4 12.74 17.72 56.27
C ALA A 4 11.50 17.53 55.38
N LEU A 5 11.21 18.50 54.51
CA LEU A 5 10.28 18.30 53.40
C LEU A 5 11.02 17.51 52.30
N PHE A 6 10.65 16.26 52.10
CA PHE A 6 11.03 15.49 50.91
C PHE A 6 10.05 15.83 49.78
N ALA A 7 10.48 16.65 48.82
CA ALA A 7 9.77 16.83 47.56
C ALA A 7 10.17 15.70 46.60
N ALA A 8 9.29 14.72 46.42
CA ALA A 8 9.44 13.71 45.39
C ALA A 8 9.14 14.33 44.02
N VAL A 9 10.17 14.65 43.24
CA VAL A 9 10.03 15.02 41.83
C VAL A 9 9.77 13.73 41.04
N LEU A 10 8.51 13.47 40.69
CA LEU A 10 8.18 12.48 39.67
C LEU A 10 8.63 13.02 38.31
N SER A 11 9.79 12.57 37.83
CA SER A 11 10.21 12.73 36.45
C SER A 11 9.30 11.89 35.55
N LEU A 12 8.29 12.52 34.95
CA LEU A 12 7.57 11.95 33.82
C LEU A 12 8.58 11.86 32.65
N SER A 13 9.11 10.67 32.43
CA SER A 13 9.82 10.30 31.20
C SER A 13 8.81 10.35 30.04
N GLY A 14 8.59 11.53 29.47
CA GLY A 14 7.76 11.70 28.29
C GLY A 14 8.39 10.91 27.13
N VAL A 15 7.75 9.81 26.74
CA VAL A 15 8.13 9.08 25.53
C VAL A 15 7.80 9.98 24.35
N ALA A 16 8.82 10.50 23.67
CA ALA A 16 8.63 11.30 22.47
C ALA A 16 8.30 10.36 21.30
N ALA A 17 7.02 10.06 21.11
CA ALA A 17 6.52 9.47 19.88
C ALA A 17 6.46 10.58 18.80
N GLN A 18 7.62 10.97 18.28
CA GLN A 18 7.72 11.97 17.21
C GLN A 18 8.29 11.35 15.93
N LEU A 19 7.76 11.76 14.78
CA LEU A 19 8.34 11.43 13.48
C LEU A 19 9.76 12.00 13.43
N THR A 20 10.74 11.16 13.11
CA THR A 20 12.16 11.56 13.06
C THR A 20 12.57 12.18 11.72
N GLY A 21 11.65 12.29 10.77
CA GLY A 21 11.90 12.85 9.45
C GLY A 21 10.64 12.97 8.59
N PRO A 22 10.78 13.39 7.33
CA PRO A 22 9.68 13.45 6.36
C PRO A 22 9.03 12.08 6.19
N VAL A 23 7.70 12.05 6.18
CA VAL A 23 6.90 10.86 5.91
C VAL A 23 5.99 11.09 4.71
N GLY A 24 5.65 10.02 4.00
CA GLY A 24 4.81 10.07 2.82
C GLY A 24 5.59 10.18 1.51
N PRO A 25 4.89 10.42 0.38
CA PRO A 25 5.49 10.46 -0.94
C PRO A 25 6.56 11.55 -1.07
N THR A 26 7.67 11.25 -1.73
CA THR A 26 8.75 12.21 -2.03
C THR A 26 8.40 13.17 -3.19
N THR A 27 7.25 12.97 -3.82
CA THR A 27 6.80 13.68 -5.02
C THR A 27 5.30 13.96 -4.90
N ASP A 28 4.92 15.23 -5.12
CA ASP A 28 3.52 15.65 -4.98
C ASP A 28 2.59 14.93 -5.97
N LEU A 29 1.34 14.71 -5.54
CA LEU A 29 0.31 14.13 -6.39
C LEU A 29 0.05 14.97 -7.65
N SER A 30 0.17 16.30 -7.57
CA SER A 30 0.01 17.21 -8.72
C SER A 30 1.05 17.00 -9.82
N LYS A 31 2.17 16.32 -9.51
CA LYS A 31 3.21 15.93 -10.48
C LYS A 31 2.93 14.58 -11.13
N LYS A 32 1.88 13.86 -10.73
CA LYS A 32 1.48 12.58 -11.30
C LYS A 32 0.53 12.80 -12.49
N THR A 33 1.06 13.27 -13.61
CA THR A 33 0.25 13.75 -14.75
C THR A 33 -0.11 12.66 -15.75
N ILE A 34 0.58 11.52 -15.73
CA ILE A 34 0.36 10.43 -16.69
C ILE A 34 -0.73 9.51 -16.15
N GLU A 35 -1.82 9.35 -16.90
CA GLU A 35 -2.95 8.52 -16.50
C GLU A 35 -2.87 7.11 -17.12
N CYS A 36 -2.79 6.09 -16.26
CA CYS A 36 -2.84 4.68 -16.60
C CYS A 36 -4.20 4.11 -16.17
N ASN A 37 -5.25 4.44 -16.94
CA ASN A 37 -6.62 4.04 -16.65
C ASN A 37 -6.88 2.57 -17.02
N ILE A 38 -7.37 1.77 -16.07
CA ILE A 38 -7.57 0.32 -16.26
C ILE A 38 -8.55 -0.03 -17.40
N LEU A 39 -9.46 0.87 -17.77
CA LEU A 39 -10.41 0.65 -18.86
C LEU A 39 -9.69 0.53 -20.22
N ASN A 40 -8.52 1.17 -20.35
CA ASN A 40 -7.67 1.07 -21.55
C ASN A 40 -6.90 -0.26 -21.62
N TYR A 41 -6.94 -1.07 -20.55
CA TYR A 41 -6.21 -2.32 -20.42
C TYR A 41 -7.15 -3.52 -20.19
N GLY A 42 -8.41 -3.40 -20.61
CA GLY A 42 -9.41 -4.47 -20.55
C GLY A 42 -10.25 -4.48 -19.26
N GLY A 43 -10.16 -3.44 -18.43
CA GLY A 43 -11.01 -3.30 -17.26
C GLY A 43 -12.47 -3.07 -17.67
N VAL A 44 -13.40 -3.78 -17.02
CA VAL A 44 -14.84 -3.63 -17.26
C VAL A 44 -15.53 -3.44 -15.91
N SER A 45 -16.40 -2.43 -15.84
CA SER A 45 -17.15 -2.11 -14.63
C SER A 45 -18.53 -2.77 -14.62
N ASP A 46 -18.54 -4.10 -14.60
CA ASP A 46 -19.77 -4.92 -14.68
C ASP A 46 -20.01 -5.80 -13.44
N ASN A 47 -19.17 -5.66 -12.40
CA ASN A 47 -19.18 -6.50 -11.20
C ASN A 47 -19.16 -8.03 -11.50
N SER A 48 -18.56 -8.46 -12.62
CA SER A 48 -18.56 -9.86 -13.07
C SER A 48 -17.22 -10.27 -13.69
N THR A 49 -16.65 -9.40 -14.51
CA THR A 49 -15.34 -9.55 -15.13
C THR A 49 -14.26 -9.37 -14.06
N ASP A 50 -13.26 -10.26 -14.04
CA ASP A 50 -12.13 -10.15 -13.12
C ASP A 50 -11.19 -9.03 -13.58
N VAL A 51 -11.12 -7.95 -12.79
CA VAL A 51 -10.34 -6.76 -13.11
C VAL A 51 -8.85 -6.89 -12.77
N ALA A 52 -8.42 -7.98 -12.11
CA ALA A 52 -7.04 -8.18 -11.69
C ALA A 52 -6.05 -8.05 -12.87
N ASP A 53 -6.37 -8.67 -14.01
CA ASP A 53 -5.56 -8.63 -15.23
C ASP A 53 -5.44 -7.21 -15.77
N ALA A 54 -6.53 -6.44 -15.77
CA ALA A 54 -6.54 -5.07 -16.26
C ALA A 54 -5.70 -4.14 -15.37
N ILE A 55 -5.79 -4.30 -14.05
CA ILE A 55 -4.98 -3.57 -13.07
C ILE A 55 -3.49 -3.87 -13.31
N GLU A 56 -3.11 -5.14 -13.41
CA GLU A 56 -1.71 -5.52 -13.63
C GLU A 56 -1.19 -5.10 -15.01
N ASN A 57 -2.02 -5.18 -16.06
CA ASN A 57 -1.63 -4.76 -17.41
C ASN A 57 -1.42 -3.26 -17.49
N ALA A 58 -2.31 -2.46 -16.88
CA ALA A 58 -2.14 -1.02 -16.76
C ALA A 58 -0.86 -0.67 -15.99
N PHE A 59 -0.59 -1.39 -14.90
CA PHE A 59 0.61 -1.19 -14.10
C PHE A 59 1.88 -1.53 -14.89
N LYS A 60 1.97 -2.72 -15.48
CA LYS A 60 3.15 -3.21 -16.21
C LYS A 60 3.42 -2.39 -17.48
N SER A 61 2.37 -2.03 -18.22
CA SER A 61 2.50 -1.41 -19.55
C SER A 61 2.58 0.11 -19.51
N CYS A 62 2.13 0.74 -18.43
CA CYS A 62 2.09 2.20 -18.32
C CYS A 62 2.79 2.70 -17.05
N VAL A 63 2.45 2.18 -15.87
CA VAL A 63 3.04 2.68 -14.61
C VAL A 63 4.54 2.43 -14.54
N LEU A 64 4.99 1.21 -14.87
CA LEU A 64 6.41 0.86 -14.85
C LEU A 64 7.23 1.58 -15.92
N VAL A 65 6.60 1.98 -17.02
CA VAL A 65 7.25 2.66 -18.15
C VAL A 65 7.35 4.17 -17.91
N HIS A 66 6.44 4.72 -17.09
CA HIS A 66 6.29 6.15 -16.92
C HIS A 66 6.30 6.56 -15.45
N ALA A 67 7.45 7.05 -14.98
CA ALA A 67 7.54 7.75 -13.70
C ALA A 67 6.62 9.00 -13.71
N GLY A 68 5.99 9.31 -12.58
CA GLY A 68 4.97 10.36 -12.51
C GLY A 68 3.60 9.91 -13.04
N SER A 69 3.33 8.61 -13.04
CA SER A 69 2.04 8.05 -13.45
C SER A 69 1.07 7.84 -12.29
N ARG A 70 -0.20 7.73 -12.65
CA ARG A 70 -1.31 7.31 -11.79
C ARG A 70 -1.93 6.06 -12.36
N LEU A 71 -1.97 4.97 -11.60
CA LEU A 71 -2.85 3.84 -11.89
C LEU A 71 -4.27 4.26 -11.51
N VAL A 72 -5.21 4.31 -12.47
CA VAL A 72 -6.56 4.83 -12.21
C VAL A 72 -7.58 3.71 -12.35
N VAL A 73 -8.32 3.47 -11.27
CA VAL A 73 -9.57 2.69 -11.24
C VAL A 73 -10.71 3.71 -11.18
N PRO A 74 -11.34 4.04 -12.32
CA PRO A 74 -12.38 5.07 -12.36
C PRO A 74 -13.66 4.60 -11.67
N GLU A 75 -14.60 5.51 -11.46
CA GLU A 75 -15.92 5.23 -10.86
C GLU A 75 -16.60 4.00 -11.49
N GLY A 76 -17.23 3.18 -10.65
CA GLY A 76 -17.98 1.99 -11.04
C GLY A 76 -17.74 0.79 -10.13
N ASN A 77 -18.34 -0.36 -10.45
CA ASN A 77 -18.24 -1.60 -9.68
C ASN A 77 -17.41 -2.65 -10.43
N TYR A 78 -16.32 -3.07 -9.82
CA TYR A 78 -15.38 -4.04 -10.39
C TYR A 78 -15.29 -5.25 -9.50
N LEU A 79 -15.18 -6.43 -10.10
CA LEU A 79 -14.94 -7.67 -9.38
C LEU A 79 -13.48 -8.05 -9.52
N ILE A 80 -12.86 -8.52 -8.44
CA ILE A 80 -11.53 -9.14 -8.48
C ILE A 80 -11.64 -10.58 -7.96
N LYS A 81 -11.09 -11.55 -8.70
CA LYS A 81 -11.15 -12.98 -8.32
C LYS A 81 -9.79 -13.53 -7.87
N ARG A 82 -8.75 -12.70 -7.92
CA ARG A 82 -7.41 -13.04 -7.46
C ARG A 82 -6.66 -11.80 -6.97
N THR A 83 -5.58 -11.98 -6.22
CA THR A 83 -4.72 -10.84 -5.86
C THR A 83 -4.10 -10.22 -7.12
N ALA A 84 -4.18 -8.89 -7.26
CA ALA A 84 -3.39 -8.13 -8.24
C ALA A 84 -2.05 -7.72 -7.61
N ILE A 85 -0.95 -8.00 -8.28
CA ILE A 85 0.40 -7.75 -7.75
C ILE A 85 1.06 -6.60 -8.51
N LEU A 86 1.42 -5.54 -7.77
CA LEU A 86 2.00 -4.29 -8.28
C LEU A 86 3.39 -4.12 -7.67
N SER A 87 4.44 -4.52 -8.39
CA SER A 87 5.82 -4.52 -7.89
C SER A 87 6.76 -3.61 -8.66
N ASN A 88 7.81 -3.11 -8.00
CA ASN A 88 8.90 -2.36 -8.63
C ASN A 88 8.48 -1.03 -9.30
N GLY A 89 7.33 -0.47 -8.93
CA GLY A 89 6.92 0.86 -9.37
C GLY A 89 7.73 1.96 -8.70
N THR A 90 8.08 3.00 -9.45
CA THR A 90 8.78 4.19 -8.90
C THR A 90 8.01 5.46 -9.23
N ASN A 91 7.97 6.40 -8.28
CA ASN A 91 7.38 7.74 -8.50
C ASN A 91 5.95 7.68 -9.10
N TRP A 92 5.06 6.83 -8.57
CA TRP A 92 3.69 6.68 -9.08
C TRP A 92 2.65 6.88 -7.96
N ALA A 93 1.37 6.86 -8.29
CA ALA A 93 0.27 6.87 -7.33
C ALA A 93 -0.85 5.93 -7.77
N PHE A 94 -1.58 5.37 -6.80
CA PHE A 94 -2.79 4.60 -7.09
C PHE A 94 -4.03 5.45 -6.80
N GLN A 95 -4.85 5.71 -7.81
CA GLN A 95 -6.10 6.46 -7.73
C GLN A 95 -7.27 5.48 -7.85
N LEU A 96 -8.01 5.34 -6.75
CA LEU A 96 -9.14 4.42 -6.63
C LEU A 96 -10.42 5.24 -6.44
N ASP A 97 -11.13 5.49 -7.54
CA ASP A 97 -12.40 6.22 -7.54
C ASP A 97 -13.61 5.27 -7.60
N GLY A 98 -13.41 4.05 -8.10
CA GLY A 98 -14.42 2.97 -8.12
C GLY A 98 -14.39 2.04 -6.92
N LEU A 99 -15.32 1.08 -6.90
CA LEU A 99 -15.41 0.02 -5.91
C LEU A 99 -14.85 -1.29 -6.47
N ILE A 100 -13.84 -1.87 -5.82
CA ILE A 100 -13.33 -3.21 -6.11
C ILE A 100 -13.91 -4.19 -5.09
N ILE A 101 -14.65 -5.18 -5.58
CA ILE A 101 -15.31 -6.22 -4.80
C ILE A 101 -14.48 -7.50 -4.90
N LEU A 102 -14.13 -8.08 -3.76
CA LEU A 102 -13.43 -9.37 -3.71
C LEU A 102 -14.45 -10.49 -3.91
N ALA A 103 -14.21 -11.33 -4.92
CA ALA A 103 -15.07 -12.47 -5.20
C ALA A 103 -14.99 -13.53 -4.09
N TYR A 104 -16.14 -14.05 -3.67
CA TYR A 104 -16.15 -15.23 -2.80
C TYR A 104 -15.47 -16.41 -3.50
N GLY A 105 -14.57 -17.10 -2.80
CA GLY A 105 -13.78 -18.21 -3.36
C GLY A 105 -12.66 -17.80 -4.32
N GLY A 106 -12.29 -16.51 -4.37
CA GLY A 106 -11.14 -16.04 -5.13
C GLY A 106 -9.80 -16.61 -4.64
N ASN A 107 -8.76 -16.50 -5.49
CA ASN A 107 -7.40 -16.89 -5.15
C ASN A 107 -6.61 -15.72 -4.54
N TRP A 108 -6.44 -15.74 -3.22
CA TRP A 108 -5.78 -14.67 -2.45
C TRP A 108 -4.36 -15.02 -2.02
N THR A 109 -3.77 -16.05 -2.62
CA THR A 109 -2.41 -16.47 -2.29
C THR A 109 -1.41 -15.61 -3.06
N VAL A 110 -0.48 -15.00 -2.32
CA VAL A 110 0.67 -14.28 -2.89
C VAL A 110 1.94 -15.06 -2.59
N ASP A 111 2.78 -15.25 -3.62
CA ASP A 111 4.05 -15.95 -3.46
C ASP A 111 4.96 -15.25 -2.45
N ARG A 112 5.55 -16.04 -1.55
CA ARG A 112 6.39 -15.52 -0.46
C ARG A 112 7.57 -14.72 -0.98
N GLU A 113 8.13 -15.12 -2.11
CA GLU A 113 9.26 -14.47 -2.77
C GLU A 113 8.94 -13.02 -3.15
N LEU A 114 7.70 -12.73 -3.52
CA LEU A 114 7.24 -11.37 -3.87
C LEU A 114 7.07 -10.51 -2.63
N ILE A 115 6.58 -11.08 -1.53
CA ILE A 115 6.46 -10.38 -0.24
C ILE A 115 7.85 -9.92 0.24
N LEU A 116 8.88 -10.74 0.06
CA LEU A 116 10.25 -10.43 0.47
C LEU A 116 10.90 -9.29 -0.33
N GLN A 117 10.39 -8.97 -1.53
CA GLN A 117 10.92 -7.86 -2.35
C GLN A 117 10.53 -6.47 -1.80
N GLY A 118 9.48 -6.39 -0.99
CA GLY A 118 8.96 -5.13 -0.43
C GLY A 118 9.48 -4.81 0.98
N PHE A 119 10.38 -5.64 1.52
CA PHE A 119 10.93 -5.45 2.86
C PHE A 119 11.92 -4.28 2.87
N ALA A 120 11.44 -3.10 3.29
CA ALA A 120 12.29 -2.03 3.79
C ALA A 120 12.85 -2.49 5.15
N GLY A 121 14.10 -2.93 5.14
CA GLY A 121 14.91 -3.38 6.27
C GLY A 121 14.30 -3.29 7.67
N VAL A 122 13.79 -4.43 8.16
CA VAL A 122 13.88 -4.76 9.59
C VAL A 122 14.13 -6.26 9.68
N GLU A 123 15.15 -6.60 10.47
CA GLU A 123 15.68 -7.94 10.69
C GLU A 123 14.56 -8.95 11.04
N GLN A 124 14.68 -10.18 10.54
CA GLN A 124 13.73 -11.25 10.80
C GLN A 124 13.77 -11.63 12.29
N LEU A 125 12.91 -11.00 13.09
CA LEU A 125 12.78 -11.34 14.51
C LEU A 125 11.48 -12.11 14.75
N ASN A 126 11.67 -13.23 15.43
CA ASN A 126 10.68 -14.18 15.93
C ASN A 126 9.66 -13.59 16.94
N ALA A 127 9.27 -12.32 16.82
CA ALA A 127 8.30 -11.69 17.71
C ALA A 127 7.50 -10.60 16.99
N THR A 128 6.17 -10.73 17.15
CA THR A 128 5.14 -9.68 17.15
C THR A 128 5.14 -8.67 16.00
N ILE A 129 4.20 -8.91 15.09
CA ILE A 129 3.71 -8.02 14.02
C ILE A 129 3.68 -6.56 14.51
N ASN A 130 4.46 -5.69 13.86
CA ASN A 130 4.42 -4.24 14.06
C ASN A 130 3.67 -3.55 12.92
N GLY A 131 2.45 -3.10 13.22
CA GLY A 131 2.10 -1.68 13.02
C GLY A 131 1.76 -1.10 11.65
N GLU A 132 1.68 -1.84 10.55
CA GLU A 132 1.17 -1.30 9.25
C GLU A 132 -0.12 -1.99 8.76
N GLY A 133 -1.12 -2.05 9.65
CA GLY A 133 -2.42 -2.67 9.39
C GLY A 133 -2.42 -4.14 9.76
N ASP A 134 -3.55 -4.63 10.26
CA ASP A 134 -3.73 -5.99 10.80
C ASP A 134 -3.68 -7.11 9.75
N GLY A 135 -3.04 -6.88 8.59
CA GLY A 135 -2.81 -7.90 7.58
C GLY A 135 -4.07 -8.46 6.92
N LEU A 136 -5.27 -7.92 7.19
CA LEU A 136 -6.52 -8.57 6.77
C LEU A 136 -7.39 -7.74 5.82
N PHE A 137 -7.10 -6.46 5.59
CA PHE A 137 -7.94 -5.64 4.70
C PHE A 137 -7.30 -5.29 3.36
N LEU A 138 -5.97 -5.10 3.31
CA LEU A 138 -5.25 -4.82 2.05
C LEU A 138 -4.55 -6.05 1.47
N GLN A 139 -4.42 -7.14 2.23
CA GLN A 139 -3.53 -8.26 1.87
C GLN A 139 -4.12 -9.22 0.83
N ASN A 140 -5.44 -9.22 0.61
CA ASN A 140 -6.07 -10.22 -0.26
C ASN A 140 -6.33 -9.72 -1.68
N GLY A 141 -6.83 -8.49 -1.86
CA GLY A 141 -7.20 -8.00 -3.19
C GLY A 141 -6.03 -7.43 -4.01
N ILE A 142 -5.19 -6.59 -3.41
CA ILE A 142 -4.12 -5.85 -4.11
C ILE A 142 -2.86 -5.84 -3.26
N THR A 143 -1.77 -6.36 -3.79
CA THR A 143 -0.46 -6.34 -3.13
C THR A 143 0.47 -5.37 -3.84
N ILE A 144 0.93 -4.35 -3.11
CA ILE A 144 1.92 -3.37 -3.60
C ILE A 144 3.28 -3.68 -2.98
N ILE A 145 4.28 -3.85 -3.84
CA ILE A 145 5.66 -4.17 -3.47
C ILE A 145 6.54 -3.05 -4.04
N ASN A 146 6.77 -2.02 -3.25
CA ASN A 146 7.70 -0.97 -3.64
C ASN A 146 9.12 -1.48 -3.38
N GLY A 147 9.94 -1.57 -4.43
CA GLY A 147 11.37 -1.79 -4.28
C GLY A 147 11.99 -0.59 -3.56
N MET A 148 13.02 -0.83 -2.75
CA MET A 148 13.77 0.25 -2.10
C MET A 148 14.28 1.23 -3.16
N ALA A 149 13.99 2.52 -2.99
CA ALA A 149 14.63 3.60 -3.73
C ALA A 149 16.07 3.82 -3.24
#